data_AF-A0A7Y6YTL9-F1
#
_entry.id   AF-A0A7Y6YTL9-F1
#
_cell.length_a   1.000
_cell.length_b   1.000
_cell.length_c   1.000
_cell.angle_alpha   90.00
_cell.angle_beta   90.00
_cell.angle_gamma   90.00
#
_symmetry.space_group_name_H-M   'P 1'
#
loop_
_entity.id
_entity.type
_entity.pdbx_description
1 polymer ?
#
loop_
_entity_poly.entity_id
_entity_poly.type
_entity_poly.pdbx_seq_one_letter_code
_entity_poly.pdbx_strand_id
1 'polypeptide(L)'
;MRNFLLKNLSIISHKERAAKRVTFHPQVTTIIGGEEKRNTTGKSSLLKSIYWTLGAEPAKQSSVWQEAEVSTLLEAEVQGQIVTFFRTGNRFAIFDESRNTLLNTSNVTKQLSPFIAKLLDFHLQLSNHQGETQTPTPAFCFLPFYMDQDQGWVQPWQSFSNLSQFSRWKKETIYYHSGIRPNEYYGLKAEIDSLKADQKEINSELKALEKAFKKVLENKKKIPINFNPSEYRVAINKMLMELNYIAKDRRNTTVKLSEKSSNIARLEQQLSVANSALSEIDEDYNYISNRTEEIVTCPTCGTDHENSIVNRYSLIDDRESCKVFIFNLHDQIDKEALEIRKLQKELNVHDFRVRKLEQILEEKRGKLKLKDIIDAEGERKLEKLLSSQINEARSELGSLLEKQNRLNRELRKITDKKRQEEIETFFYRKMVSYLNLLEVENVKHQDVEKIDCRIQVTGNEQSRTVLSYYFAFLQTLTKYTDGSPCPIVIDTPLQQDPDPINIRRILNFILQKKPENSQLILSTGSMHGIDTIGSTITLENRRLLTPEEYELVNSIISEYTNAILHEI
;
A
#
# COMPACT_ATOMS: atom_id res chain seq x y z
N MET A 1 -33.63 3.72 26.65
CA MET A 1 -32.79 2.53 26.37
C MET A 1 -33.17 2.00 25.00
N ARG A 2 -32.19 1.64 24.17
CA ARG A 2 -32.43 0.93 22.91
C ARG A 2 -32.92 -0.46 23.30
N ASN A 3 -34.11 -0.87 22.90
CA ASN A 3 -34.69 -2.15 23.35
C ASN A 3 -34.76 -3.12 22.17
N PHE A 4 -34.38 -4.39 22.40
CA PHE A 4 -34.68 -5.50 21.50
C PHE A 4 -35.70 -6.41 22.18
N LEU A 5 -36.88 -6.54 21.59
CA LEU A 5 -38.01 -7.30 22.15
C LEU A 5 -38.52 -8.29 21.12
N LEU A 6 -38.60 -9.57 21.49
CA LEU A 6 -39.26 -10.57 20.66
C LEU A 6 -40.77 -10.36 20.72
N LYS A 7 -41.42 -10.43 19.56
CA LYS A 7 -42.88 -10.32 19.43
C LYS A 7 -43.47 -11.67 19.07
N ASN A 8 -43.10 -12.23 17.92
CA ASN A 8 -43.64 -13.49 17.44
C ASN A 8 -42.53 -14.35 16.85
N LEU A 9 -42.63 -15.67 17.06
CA LEU A 9 -41.82 -16.66 16.34
C LEU A 9 -42.76 -17.64 15.66
N SER A 10 -42.58 -17.80 14.35
CA SER A 10 -43.25 -18.81 13.54
C SER A 10 -42.21 -19.80 13.02
N ILE A 11 -42.49 -21.09 13.16
CA ILE A 11 -41.63 -22.18 12.71
C ILE A 11 -42.50 -23.09 11.83
N ILE A 12 -42.02 -23.42 10.63
CA ILE A 12 -42.73 -24.32 9.72
C ILE A 12 -41.78 -25.40 9.19
N SER A 13 -42.29 -26.62 9.07
CA SER A 13 -41.69 -27.66 8.26
C SER A 13 -42.66 -28.03 7.14
N HIS A 14 -42.30 -27.72 5.89
CA HIS A 14 -43.08 -28.18 4.73
C HIS A 14 -42.98 -29.70 4.56
N LYS A 15 -41.84 -30.28 4.92
CA LYS A 15 -41.60 -31.73 4.87
C LYS A 15 -42.51 -32.49 5.82
N GLU A 16 -42.67 -32.00 7.05
CA GLU A 16 -43.55 -32.62 8.05
C GLU A 16 -45.01 -32.13 7.94
N ARG A 17 -45.30 -31.14 7.09
CA ARG A 17 -46.58 -30.40 7.03
C ARG A 17 -47.09 -30.00 8.42
N ALA A 18 -46.19 -29.42 9.21
CA ALA A 18 -46.45 -29.03 10.59
C ALA A 18 -45.81 -27.68 10.90
N ALA A 19 -46.42 -26.91 11.79
CA ALA A 19 -45.92 -25.60 12.18
C ALA A 19 -46.16 -25.29 13.67
N LYS A 20 -45.54 -24.21 14.14
CA LYS A 20 -45.81 -23.61 15.44
C LYS A 20 -45.65 -22.09 15.37
N ARG A 21 -46.60 -21.34 15.91
CA ARG A 21 -46.51 -19.91 16.17
C ARG A 21 -46.60 -19.64 17.67
N VAL A 22 -45.73 -18.77 18.15
CA VAL A 22 -45.74 -18.30 19.54
C VAL A 22 -45.64 -16.78 19.58
N THR A 23 -46.35 -16.17 20.52
CA THR A 23 -46.30 -14.74 20.81
C THR A 23 -45.63 -14.54 22.17
N PHE A 24 -44.63 -13.67 22.23
CA PHE A 24 -43.89 -13.36 23.43
C PHE A 24 -44.45 -12.11 24.10
N HIS A 25 -44.67 -12.20 25.40
CA HIS A 25 -45.05 -11.05 26.22
C HIS A 25 -43.85 -10.11 26.38
N PRO A 26 -44.05 -8.77 26.38
CA PRO A 26 -42.97 -7.79 26.43
C PRO A 26 -42.16 -7.81 27.74
N GLN A 27 -42.72 -8.36 28.82
CA GLN A 27 -42.04 -8.47 30.11
C GLN A 27 -41.53 -9.89 30.40
N VAL A 28 -42.43 -10.86 30.55
CA VAL A 28 -42.08 -12.24 30.92
C VAL A 28 -42.98 -13.20 30.14
N THR A 29 -42.36 -14.15 29.45
CA THR A 29 -43.01 -15.31 28.83
C THR A 29 -42.50 -16.57 29.49
N THR A 30 -43.38 -17.38 30.04
CA THR A 30 -43.03 -18.70 30.58
C THR A 30 -43.49 -19.79 29.63
N ILE A 31 -42.61 -20.72 29.28
CA ILE A 31 -42.91 -21.85 28.41
C ILE A 31 -42.83 -23.12 29.25
N ILE A 32 -43.96 -23.82 29.39
CA ILE A 32 -44.07 -25.04 30.20
C ILE A 32 -44.47 -26.24 29.35
N GLY A 33 -44.14 -27.44 29.81
CA GLY A 33 -44.68 -28.68 29.22
C GLY A 33 -46.03 -29.03 29.83
N GLY A 34 -46.89 -29.69 29.05
CA GLY A 34 -48.14 -30.26 29.53
C GLY A 34 -47.94 -31.25 30.67
N GLU A 35 -48.99 -31.48 31.47
CA GLU A 35 -48.92 -32.22 32.74
C GLU A 35 -48.33 -33.64 32.58
N GLU A 36 -48.65 -34.32 31.48
CA GLU A 36 -48.20 -35.68 31.17
C GLU A 36 -46.79 -35.73 30.52
N LYS A 37 -46.31 -34.63 29.93
CA LYS A 37 -45.12 -34.63 29.04
C LYS A 37 -44.18 -33.46 29.28
N ARG A 38 -43.86 -33.22 30.55
CA ARG A 38 -43.07 -32.06 31.01
C ARG A 38 -41.72 -31.87 30.32
N ASN A 39 -41.05 -32.95 29.87
CA ASN A 39 -39.65 -32.90 29.41
C ASN A 39 -39.43 -33.14 27.90
N THR A 40 -40.45 -33.52 27.11
CA THR A 40 -40.26 -34.00 25.72
C THR A 40 -41.07 -33.24 24.66
N THR A 41 -41.57 -32.04 24.99
CA THR A 41 -42.45 -31.24 24.13
C THR A 41 -41.74 -30.32 23.12
N GLY A 42 -40.41 -30.36 23.08
CA GLY A 42 -39.61 -29.54 22.14
C GLY A 42 -39.36 -28.09 22.57
N LYS A 43 -39.52 -27.75 23.86
CA LYS A 43 -39.22 -26.41 24.41
C LYS A 43 -37.85 -25.87 23.99
N SER A 44 -36.79 -26.67 24.12
CA SER A 44 -35.45 -26.26 23.72
C SER A 44 -35.33 -26.01 22.22
N SER A 45 -36.02 -26.78 21.38
CA SER A 45 -36.04 -26.55 19.93
C SER A 45 -36.70 -25.21 19.58
N LEU A 46 -37.76 -24.83 20.31
CA LEU A 46 -38.41 -23.53 20.17
C LEU A 46 -37.45 -22.38 20.51
N LEU A 47 -36.79 -22.44 21.67
CA LEU A 47 -35.86 -21.39 22.10
C LEU A 47 -34.61 -21.30 21.21
N LYS A 48 -34.04 -22.44 20.82
CA LYS A 48 -32.91 -22.52 19.88
C LYS A 48 -33.26 -21.92 18.52
N SER A 49 -34.51 -22.06 18.08
CA SER A 49 -34.98 -21.51 16.80
C SER A 49 -34.96 -19.97 16.77
N ILE A 50 -35.11 -19.29 17.90
CA ILE A 50 -34.95 -17.82 18.00
C ILE A 50 -33.55 -17.43 17.51
N TYR A 51 -32.53 -17.99 18.13
CA TYR A 51 -31.13 -17.64 17.85
C TYR A 51 -30.65 -18.20 16.50
N TRP A 52 -31.14 -19.37 16.12
CA TRP A 52 -30.90 -19.91 14.78
C TRP A 52 -31.40 -18.94 13.70
N THR A 53 -32.59 -18.37 13.85
CA THR A 53 -33.12 -17.34 12.92
C THR A 53 -32.20 -16.12 12.84
N LEU A 54 -31.62 -15.71 13.97
CA LEU A 54 -30.71 -14.57 14.09
C LEU A 54 -29.27 -14.86 13.64
N GLY A 55 -28.97 -16.07 13.12
CA GLY A 55 -27.63 -16.45 12.68
C GLY A 55 -26.66 -16.80 13.81
N ALA A 56 -27.18 -17.09 15.00
CA ALA A 56 -26.43 -17.59 16.14
C ALA A 56 -26.70 -19.09 16.32
N GLU A 57 -25.76 -19.91 15.84
CA GLU A 57 -25.91 -21.37 15.87
C GLU A 57 -25.88 -21.91 17.31
N PRO A 58 -26.93 -22.63 17.76
CA PRO A 58 -26.96 -23.25 19.08
C PRO A 58 -25.77 -24.20 19.31
N ALA A 59 -25.36 -24.37 20.56
CA ALA A 59 -24.25 -25.28 20.92
C ALA A 59 -24.50 -26.73 20.47
N LYS A 60 -25.75 -27.20 20.60
CA LYS A 60 -26.20 -28.50 20.13
C LYS A 60 -27.61 -28.39 19.53
N GLN A 61 -27.84 -29.10 18.43
CA GLN A 61 -29.16 -29.29 17.83
C GLN A 61 -29.39 -30.78 17.63
N SER A 62 -30.60 -31.27 17.91
CA SER A 62 -30.93 -32.68 17.66
C SER A 62 -31.00 -32.96 16.16
N SER A 63 -30.53 -34.13 15.72
CA SER A 63 -30.62 -34.57 14.32
C SER A 63 -32.05 -34.55 13.78
N VAL A 64 -33.02 -35.01 14.57
CA VAL A 64 -34.45 -34.98 14.22
C VAL A 64 -34.92 -33.58 13.84
N TRP A 65 -34.45 -32.55 14.55
CA TRP A 65 -34.82 -31.16 14.26
C TRP A 65 -34.14 -30.63 12.99
N GLN A 66 -32.93 -31.09 12.70
CA GLN A 66 -32.23 -30.74 11.45
C GLN A 66 -32.91 -31.40 10.24
N GLU A 67 -33.32 -32.66 10.39
CA GLU A 67 -34.05 -33.42 9.37
C GLU A 67 -35.45 -32.88 9.08
N ALA A 68 -36.06 -32.17 10.04
CA ALA A 68 -37.34 -31.49 9.86
C ALA A 68 -37.25 -30.29 8.88
N GLU A 69 -36.04 -29.84 8.51
CA GLU A 69 -35.82 -28.79 7.50
C GLU A 69 -36.69 -27.54 7.73
N VAL A 70 -36.67 -27.04 8.97
CA VAL A 70 -37.55 -25.95 9.37
C VAL A 70 -37.16 -24.63 8.71
N SER A 71 -38.17 -23.82 8.41
CA SER A 71 -38.02 -22.39 8.12
C SER A 71 -38.61 -21.59 9.28
N THR A 72 -37.97 -20.48 9.63
CA THR A 72 -38.34 -19.67 10.79
C THR A 72 -38.54 -18.21 10.41
N LEU A 73 -39.53 -17.59 11.04
CA LEU A 73 -39.85 -16.17 10.92
C LEU A 73 -39.95 -15.59 12.33
N LEU A 74 -39.06 -14.67 12.67
CA LEU A 74 -38.99 -14.00 13.96
C LEU A 74 -39.31 -12.52 13.77
N GLU A 75 -40.44 -12.10 14.32
CA GLU A 75 -40.81 -10.69 14.42
C GLU A 75 -40.29 -10.14 15.75
N ALA A 76 -39.58 -9.02 15.68
CA ALA A 76 -39.06 -8.35 16.86
C ALA A 76 -39.15 -6.83 16.71
N GLU A 77 -39.16 -6.15 17.85
CA GLU A 77 -39.05 -4.69 17.92
C GLU A 77 -37.61 -4.35 18.31
N VAL A 78 -36.92 -3.60 17.46
CA VAL A 78 -35.57 -3.11 17.70
C VAL A 78 -35.61 -1.59 17.70
N GLN A 79 -35.27 -0.97 18.82
CA GLN A 79 -35.26 0.49 18.97
C GLN A 79 -36.60 1.16 18.59
N GLY A 80 -37.73 0.49 18.85
CA GLY A 80 -39.07 0.97 18.53
C GLY A 80 -39.53 0.70 17.09
N GLN A 81 -38.70 0.08 16.25
CA GLN A 81 -39.05 -0.31 14.88
C GLN A 81 -39.30 -1.81 14.80
N ILE A 82 -40.33 -2.22 14.06
CA ILE A 82 -40.58 -3.65 13.81
C ILE A 82 -39.62 -4.13 12.72
N VAL A 83 -38.89 -5.19 13.03
CA VAL A 83 -37.96 -5.88 12.14
C VAL A 83 -38.32 -7.36 12.11
N THR A 84 -38.43 -7.92 10.91
CA THR A 84 -38.74 -9.33 10.72
C THR A 84 -37.52 -10.06 10.19
N PHE A 85 -37.08 -11.11 10.88
CA PHE A 85 -35.99 -11.98 10.48
C PHE A 85 -36.56 -13.29 9.95
N PHE A 86 -36.12 -13.70 8.77
CA PHE A 86 -36.49 -14.96 8.15
C PHE A 86 -35.25 -15.80 7.90
N ARG A 87 -35.35 -17.10 8.17
CA ARG A 87 -34.30 -18.06 7.81
C ARG A 87 -34.90 -19.33 7.23
N THR A 88 -34.34 -19.78 6.11
CA THR A 88 -34.59 -21.09 5.53
C THR A 88 -33.26 -21.71 5.08
N GLY A 89 -32.92 -22.86 5.66
CA GLY A 89 -31.58 -23.45 5.50
C GLY A 89 -30.45 -22.45 5.83
N ASN A 90 -29.63 -22.14 4.83
CA ASN A 90 -28.51 -21.19 4.93
C ASN A 90 -28.84 -19.78 4.43
N ARG A 91 -30.06 -19.54 3.98
CA ARG A 91 -30.51 -18.21 3.51
C ARG A 91 -31.15 -17.45 4.65
N PHE A 92 -30.76 -16.19 4.78
CA PHE A 92 -31.28 -15.21 5.72
C PHE A 92 -31.93 -14.07 4.92
N ALA A 93 -33.10 -13.64 5.36
CA ALA A 93 -33.71 -12.41 4.90
C ALA A 93 -34.16 -11.57 6.10
N ILE A 94 -34.07 -10.25 5.97
CA ILE A 94 -34.50 -9.30 7.00
C ILE A 94 -35.37 -8.26 6.32
N PHE A 95 -36.49 -7.93 6.96
CA PHE A 95 -37.49 -7.01 6.44
C PHE A 95 -37.79 -5.89 7.45
N ASP A 96 -38.15 -4.73 6.93
CA ASP A 96 -38.76 -3.66 7.74
C ASP A 96 -40.25 -3.95 8.04
N GLU A 97 -40.89 -3.04 8.77
CA GLU A 97 -42.32 -3.10 9.09
C GLU A 97 -43.22 -3.09 7.85
N SER A 98 -42.78 -2.41 6.79
CA SER A 98 -43.48 -2.34 5.50
C SER A 98 -43.23 -3.56 4.61
N ARG A 99 -42.47 -4.56 5.11
CA ARG A 99 -42.07 -5.79 4.41
C ARG A 99 -41.11 -5.56 3.23
N ASN A 100 -40.43 -4.43 3.17
CA ASN A 100 -39.33 -4.26 2.22
C ASN A 100 -38.11 -5.06 2.70
N THR A 101 -37.42 -5.71 1.77
CA THR A 101 -36.20 -6.44 2.08
C THR A 101 -35.08 -5.48 2.45
N LEU A 102 -34.59 -5.58 3.68
CA LEU A 102 -33.41 -4.86 4.18
C LEU A 102 -32.11 -5.64 3.90
N LEU A 103 -32.19 -6.96 3.89
CA LEU A 103 -31.07 -7.85 3.61
C LEU A 103 -31.57 -9.19 3.09
N ASN A 104 -30.90 -9.76 2.08
CA ASN A 104 -31.07 -11.14 1.62
C ASN A 104 -29.67 -11.72 1.36
N THR A 105 -29.30 -12.78 2.08
CA THR A 105 -27.92 -13.30 2.03
C THR A 105 -27.81 -14.76 2.45
N SER A 106 -26.76 -15.43 2.00
CA SER A 106 -26.27 -16.69 2.58
C SER A 106 -24.89 -16.55 3.25
N ASN A 107 -24.35 -15.32 3.34
CA ASN A 107 -23.04 -15.04 3.91
C ASN A 107 -23.15 -14.41 5.30
N VAL A 108 -22.95 -15.25 6.33
CA VAL A 108 -23.05 -14.82 7.72
C VAL A 108 -21.98 -13.77 8.06
N THR A 109 -20.71 -14.03 7.73
CA THR A 109 -19.59 -13.20 8.20
C THR A 109 -19.54 -11.82 7.53
N LYS A 110 -19.75 -11.73 6.21
CA LYS A 110 -19.56 -10.49 5.45
C LYS A 110 -20.82 -9.63 5.33
N GLN A 111 -22.01 -10.20 5.48
CA GLN A 111 -23.27 -9.48 5.26
C GLN A 111 -24.18 -9.52 6.49
N LEU A 112 -24.54 -10.70 7.00
CA LEU A 112 -25.46 -10.80 8.16
C LEU A 112 -24.86 -10.20 9.44
N SER A 113 -23.61 -10.54 9.76
CA SER A 113 -22.96 -10.11 11.01
C SER A 113 -22.81 -8.59 11.07
N PRO A 114 -22.31 -7.89 10.02
CA PRO A 114 -22.27 -6.43 10.02
C PRO A 114 -23.67 -5.79 10.09
N PHE A 115 -24.68 -6.39 9.47
CA PHE A 115 -26.05 -5.88 9.53
C PHE A 115 -26.62 -5.96 10.96
N ILE A 116 -26.55 -7.13 11.59
CA ILE A 116 -27.00 -7.32 12.98
C ILE A 116 -26.18 -6.45 13.93
N ALA A 117 -24.87 -6.34 13.71
CA ALA A 117 -24.00 -5.49 14.49
C ALA A 117 -24.45 -4.02 14.44
N LYS A 118 -24.73 -3.50 13.24
CA LYS A 118 -25.26 -2.14 13.08
C LYS A 118 -26.64 -1.98 13.73
N LEU A 119 -27.52 -2.96 13.54
CA LEU A 119 -28.89 -2.94 14.07
C LEU A 119 -28.92 -2.89 15.61
N LEU A 120 -28.01 -3.61 16.26
CA LEU A 120 -27.91 -3.71 17.72
C LEU A 120 -26.87 -2.76 18.35
N ASP A 121 -26.25 -1.88 17.55
CA ASP A 121 -25.14 -1.00 17.98
C ASP A 121 -23.94 -1.76 18.58
N PHE A 122 -23.65 -2.93 18.01
CA PHE A 122 -22.65 -3.85 18.49
C PHE A 122 -21.30 -3.67 17.77
N HIS A 123 -20.30 -3.14 18.48
CA HIS A 123 -19.02 -2.73 17.88
C HIS A 123 -17.85 -3.66 18.21
N LEU A 124 -18.08 -4.79 18.87
CA LEU A 124 -17.02 -5.76 19.18
C LEU A 124 -16.30 -6.16 17.89
N GLN A 125 -14.97 -6.09 17.92
CA GLN A 125 -14.12 -6.60 16.87
C GLN A 125 -13.23 -7.70 17.44
N LEU A 126 -13.15 -8.85 16.75
CA LEU A 126 -12.33 -9.99 17.16
C LEU A 126 -11.35 -10.37 16.06
N SER A 127 -10.15 -10.78 16.47
CA SER A 127 -9.14 -11.28 15.54
C SER A 127 -9.28 -12.78 15.34
N ASN A 128 -9.39 -13.19 14.07
CA ASN A 128 -9.34 -14.60 13.69
C ASN A 128 -7.92 -15.17 13.92
N HIS A 129 -7.74 -16.48 13.72
CA HIS A 129 -6.43 -17.13 13.87
C HIS A 129 -5.38 -16.69 12.83
N GLN A 130 -5.81 -16.02 11.75
CA GLN A 130 -4.93 -15.43 10.74
C GLN A 130 -4.49 -13.99 11.10
N GLY A 131 -5.01 -13.45 12.22
CA GLY A 131 -4.72 -12.09 12.69
C GLY A 131 -5.57 -11.00 12.04
N GLU A 132 -6.54 -11.36 11.19
CA GLU A 132 -7.48 -10.42 10.60
C GLU A 132 -8.56 -10.07 11.61
N THR A 133 -8.82 -8.77 11.77
CA THR A 133 -9.85 -8.24 12.66
C THR A 133 -11.16 -8.14 11.88
N GLN A 134 -12.22 -8.73 12.42
CA GLN A 134 -13.53 -8.72 11.79
C GLN A 134 -14.64 -8.64 12.83
N THR A 135 -15.82 -8.22 12.36
CA THR A 135 -17.05 -8.25 13.17
C THR A 135 -17.42 -9.70 13.43
N PRO A 136 -17.60 -10.12 14.70
CA PRO A 136 -17.87 -11.50 15.01
C PRO A 136 -19.32 -11.87 14.68
N THR A 137 -19.59 -13.17 14.62
CA THR A 137 -20.92 -13.69 14.27
C THR A 137 -22.00 -13.25 15.27
N PRO A 138 -23.30 -13.27 14.89
CA PRO A 138 -24.39 -12.83 15.76
C PRO A 138 -24.42 -13.53 17.12
N ALA A 139 -23.90 -14.76 17.23
CA ALA A 139 -23.72 -15.47 18.49
C ALA A 139 -23.07 -14.61 19.58
N PHE A 140 -22.06 -13.80 19.22
CA PHE A 140 -21.34 -12.96 20.17
C PHE A 140 -22.18 -11.79 20.71
N CYS A 141 -23.23 -11.36 19.99
CA CYS A 141 -24.19 -10.38 20.48
C CYS A 141 -25.07 -10.98 21.59
N PHE A 142 -25.45 -12.25 21.43
CA PHE A 142 -26.47 -12.89 22.26
C PHE A 142 -25.93 -13.73 23.43
N LEU A 143 -24.61 -13.96 23.49
CA LEU A 143 -23.97 -14.76 24.56
C LEU A 143 -24.38 -14.37 25.99
N PRO A 144 -24.47 -13.07 26.37
CA PRO A 144 -24.91 -12.69 27.70
C PRO A 144 -26.40 -12.93 27.97
N PHE A 145 -27.20 -13.23 26.94
CA PHE A 145 -28.66 -13.20 26.97
C PHE A 145 -29.31 -14.56 26.69
N TYR A 146 -28.50 -15.60 26.42
CA TYR A 146 -28.99 -16.97 26.29
C TYR A 146 -28.28 -17.94 27.22
N MET A 147 -29.04 -18.67 28.04
CA MET A 147 -28.59 -19.85 28.77
C MET A 147 -29.22 -21.09 28.14
N ASP A 148 -28.45 -21.85 27.35
CA ASP A 148 -28.94 -23.08 26.76
C ASP A 148 -28.94 -24.24 27.76
N GLN A 149 -29.84 -25.21 27.54
CA GLN A 149 -29.96 -26.38 28.41
C GLN A 149 -28.70 -27.28 28.40
N ASP A 150 -27.93 -27.34 27.31
CA ASP A 150 -26.87 -28.33 27.13
C ASP A 150 -25.50 -27.88 27.66
N GLN A 151 -25.05 -26.66 27.36
CA GLN A 151 -23.70 -26.19 27.71
C GLN A 151 -23.72 -24.97 28.64
N GLY A 152 -24.76 -24.15 28.60
CA GLY A 152 -24.88 -22.89 29.31
C GLY A 152 -24.91 -23.05 30.82
N TRP A 153 -25.47 -24.15 31.32
CA TRP A 153 -25.45 -24.54 32.73
C TRP A 153 -24.16 -25.21 33.19
N VAL A 154 -23.32 -25.66 32.26
CA VAL A 154 -22.01 -26.25 32.57
C VAL A 154 -20.98 -25.15 32.79
N GLN A 155 -20.92 -24.20 31.84
CA GLN A 155 -20.05 -23.03 31.91
C GLN A 155 -20.73 -21.82 31.25
N PRO A 156 -20.62 -20.62 31.84
CA PRO A 156 -21.06 -19.40 31.19
C PRO A 156 -20.32 -19.19 29.86
N TRP A 157 -21.02 -18.54 28.92
CA TRP A 157 -20.54 -18.17 27.59
C TRP A 157 -20.42 -19.33 26.59
N GLN A 158 -21.07 -20.47 26.80
CA GLN A 158 -20.96 -21.64 25.91
C GLN A 158 -22.25 -22.03 25.17
N SER A 159 -23.25 -21.14 25.16
CA SER A 159 -24.59 -21.44 24.62
C SER A 159 -24.67 -21.57 23.09
N PHE A 160 -23.60 -21.19 22.38
CA PHE A 160 -23.52 -21.22 20.92
C PHE A 160 -22.30 -22.01 20.44
N SER A 161 -22.38 -22.53 19.22
CA SER A 161 -21.28 -23.23 18.55
C SER A 161 -20.34 -22.27 17.81
N ASN A 162 -19.22 -22.78 17.30
CA ASN A 162 -18.24 -22.05 16.47
C ASN A 162 -17.58 -20.81 17.13
N LEU A 163 -17.63 -20.67 18.45
CA LEU A 163 -17.02 -19.55 19.16
C LEU A 163 -15.48 -19.53 19.05
N SER A 164 -14.86 -20.71 18.93
CA SER A 164 -13.40 -20.89 18.81
C SER A 164 -12.79 -20.41 17.49
N GLN A 165 -13.60 -19.96 16.53
CA GLN A 165 -13.12 -19.35 15.28
C GLN A 165 -12.28 -18.09 15.52
N PHE A 166 -12.43 -17.47 16.68
CA PHE A 166 -11.67 -16.30 17.11
C PHE A 166 -10.69 -16.66 18.24
N SER A 167 -9.53 -16.00 18.25
CA SER A 167 -8.57 -16.16 19.35
C SER A 167 -8.95 -15.26 20.53
N ARG A 168 -8.78 -15.75 21.77
CA ARG A 168 -9.05 -14.99 23.02
C ARG A 168 -10.45 -14.35 23.13
N TRP A 169 -11.42 -14.86 22.36
CA TRP A 169 -12.75 -14.28 22.21
C TRP A 169 -13.49 -14.08 23.54
N LYS A 170 -13.35 -15.03 24.48
CA LYS A 170 -14.14 -15.04 25.72
C LYS A 170 -13.88 -13.80 26.55
N LYS A 171 -12.60 -13.45 26.76
CA LYS A 171 -12.23 -12.27 27.54
C LYS A 171 -12.68 -10.97 26.87
N GLU A 172 -12.45 -10.84 25.57
CA GLU A 172 -12.88 -9.67 24.79
C GLU A 172 -14.40 -9.48 24.83
N THR A 173 -15.16 -10.56 24.68
CA THR A 173 -16.62 -10.55 24.72
C THR A 173 -17.15 -10.16 26.09
N ILE A 174 -16.56 -10.70 27.17
CA ILE A 174 -16.90 -10.34 28.55
C ILE A 174 -16.60 -8.87 28.81
N TYR A 175 -15.44 -8.37 28.38
CA TYR A 175 -15.04 -6.97 28.59
C TYR A 175 -15.90 -5.99 27.80
N TYR A 176 -16.32 -6.37 26.60
CA TYR A 176 -17.26 -5.59 25.80
C TYR A 176 -18.61 -5.48 26.51
N HIS A 177 -19.24 -6.62 26.79
CA HIS A 177 -20.61 -6.66 27.35
C HIS A 177 -20.69 -6.17 28.80
N SER A 178 -19.58 -6.12 29.54
CA SER A 178 -19.53 -5.53 30.87
C SER A 178 -19.33 -4.01 30.88
N GLY A 179 -18.98 -3.41 29.74
CA GLY A 179 -18.66 -1.98 29.64
C GLY A 179 -17.24 -1.63 30.09
N ILE A 180 -16.38 -2.62 30.38
CA ILE A 180 -14.94 -2.42 30.61
C ILE A 180 -14.28 -1.89 29.32
N ARG A 181 -14.71 -2.40 28.17
CA ARG A 181 -14.30 -1.94 26.83
C ARG A 181 -15.54 -1.54 26.02
N PRO A 182 -16.01 -0.29 26.13
CA PRO A 182 -17.22 0.17 25.43
C PRO A 182 -17.01 0.28 23.91
N ASN A 183 -18.06 0.61 23.16
CA ASN A 183 -18.01 0.81 21.70
C ASN A 183 -16.88 1.76 21.26
N GLU A 184 -16.68 2.84 22.01
CA GLU A 184 -15.61 3.82 21.76
C GLU A 184 -14.21 3.18 21.77
N TYR A 185 -13.96 2.20 22.63
CA TYR A 185 -12.70 1.46 22.66
C TYR A 185 -12.42 0.76 21.32
N TYR A 186 -13.42 0.04 20.80
CA TYR A 186 -13.27 -0.73 19.56
C TYR A 186 -13.22 0.18 18.33
N GLY A 187 -13.94 1.32 18.34
CA GLY A 187 -13.82 2.36 17.32
C GLY A 187 -12.41 2.94 17.22
N LEU A 188 -11.85 3.39 18.35
CA LEU A 188 -10.47 3.89 18.41
C LEU A 188 -9.45 2.81 18.04
N LYS A 189 -9.66 1.56 18.48
CA LYS A 189 -8.77 0.45 18.15
C LYS A 189 -8.73 0.16 16.65
N ALA A 190 -9.89 0.17 15.98
CA ALA A 190 -10.00 0.00 14.54
C ALA A 190 -9.28 1.13 13.79
N GLU A 191 -9.45 2.39 14.22
CA GLU A 191 -8.72 3.52 13.63
C GLU A 191 -7.20 3.39 13.81
N ILE A 192 -6.74 3.00 15.01
CA ILE A 192 -5.31 2.74 15.28
C ILE A 192 -4.75 1.66 14.36
N ASP A 193 -5.51 0.60 14.11
CA ASP A 193 -5.06 -0.51 13.27
C ASP A 193 -5.08 -0.13 11.78
N SER A 194 -6.03 0.70 11.32
CA SER A 194 -5.98 1.33 9.99
C SER A 194 -4.72 2.19 9.83
N LEU A 195 -4.43 3.06 10.79
CA LEU A 195 -3.21 3.88 10.75
C LEU A 195 -1.94 3.04 10.71
N LYS A 196 -1.91 1.86 11.34
CA LYS A 196 -0.75 0.96 11.23
C LYS A 196 -0.61 0.34 9.84
N ALA A 197 -1.72 0.06 9.16
CA ALA A 197 -1.70 -0.42 7.78
C ALA A 197 -1.13 0.68 6.87
N ASP A 198 -1.63 1.91 6.98
CA ASP A 198 -1.15 3.07 6.22
C ASP A 198 0.35 3.35 6.49
N GLN A 199 0.76 3.32 7.77
CA GLN A 199 2.17 3.44 8.16
C GLN A 199 3.04 2.35 7.54
N LYS A 200 2.53 1.11 7.42
CA LYS A 200 3.28 0.00 6.82
C LYS A 200 3.47 0.21 5.32
N GLU A 201 2.45 0.72 4.64
CA GLU A 201 2.49 1.04 3.20
C GLU A 201 3.51 2.16 2.93
N ILE A 202 3.38 3.31 3.60
CA ILE A 202 4.29 4.45 3.44
C ILE A 202 5.72 4.08 3.82
N ASN A 203 5.92 3.30 4.88
CA ASN A 203 7.26 2.85 5.28
C ASN A 203 7.88 1.88 4.25
N SER A 204 7.05 1.12 3.51
CA SER A 204 7.53 0.27 2.42
C SER A 204 7.97 1.11 1.21
N GLU A 205 7.21 2.17 0.88
CA GLU A 205 7.55 3.13 -0.16
C GLU A 205 8.81 3.92 0.19
N LEU A 206 8.91 4.43 1.42
CA LEU A 206 10.07 5.14 1.93
C LEU A 206 11.34 4.29 1.81
N LYS A 207 11.28 3.00 2.16
CA LYS A 207 12.42 2.07 1.97
C LYS A 207 12.81 1.89 0.51
N ALA A 208 11.82 1.87 -0.40
CA ALA A 208 12.09 1.79 -1.83
C ALA A 208 12.76 3.08 -2.36
N LEU A 209 12.26 4.24 -1.94
CA LEU A 209 12.83 5.56 -2.25
C LEU A 209 14.25 5.72 -1.71
N GLU A 210 14.50 5.35 -0.45
CA GLU A 210 15.83 5.39 0.17
C GLU A 210 16.81 4.46 -0.55
N LYS A 211 16.35 3.27 -0.98
CA LYS A 211 17.16 2.34 -1.78
C LYS A 211 17.48 2.92 -3.17
N ALA A 212 16.51 3.58 -3.81
CA ALA A 212 16.72 4.27 -5.09
C ALA A 212 17.71 5.42 -4.94
N PHE A 213 17.54 6.26 -3.91
CA PHE A 213 18.45 7.35 -3.58
C PHE A 213 19.88 6.86 -3.31
N LYS A 214 20.03 5.78 -2.55
CA LYS A 214 21.34 5.14 -2.32
C LYS A 214 21.99 4.65 -3.63
N LYS A 215 21.21 4.07 -4.55
CA LYS A 215 21.73 3.66 -5.87
C LYS A 215 22.20 4.85 -6.70
N VAL A 216 21.49 5.98 -6.67
CA VAL A 216 21.94 7.21 -7.35
C VAL A 216 23.27 7.69 -6.77
N LEU A 217 23.41 7.72 -5.45
CA LEU A 217 24.67 8.06 -4.78
C LEU A 217 25.81 7.07 -5.07
N GLU A 218 25.52 5.77 -5.17
CA GLU A 218 26.49 4.75 -5.54
C GLU A 218 26.91 4.84 -7.01
N ASN A 219 25.98 5.15 -7.91
CA ASN A 219 26.30 5.38 -9.33
C ASN A 219 27.19 6.62 -9.51
N LYS A 220 26.94 7.70 -8.76
CA LYS A 220 27.83 8.87 -8.70
C LYS A 220 29.26 8.51 -8.29
N LYS A 221 29.44 7.52 -7.40
CA LYS A 221 30.76 6.99 -7.01
C LYS A 221 31.35 6.01 -8.04
N LYS A 222 30.50 5.38 -8.87
CA LYS A 222 30.86 4.36 -9.85
C LYS A 222 31.02 4.89 -11.26
N ILE A 223 30.74 6.15 -11.56
CA ILE A 223 31.33 6.83 -12.73
C ILE A 223 32.82 6.88 -12.44
N PRO A 224 33.61 5.95 -12.98
CA PRO A 224 35.04 6.03 -12.80
C PRO A 224 35.46 7.21 -13.67
N ILE A 225 36.48 7.92 -13.22
CA ILE A 225 37.33 8.72 -14.11
C ILE A 225 38.02 7.72 -15.07
N ASN A 226 37.27 7.09 -15.98
CA ASN A 226 37.81 6.34 -17.12
C ASN A 226 37.95 7.27 -18.33
N PHE A 227 38.12 8.55 -18.03
CA PHE A 227 38.70 9.54 -18.90
C PHE A 227 40.12 9.71 -18.37
N ASN A 228 41.09 8.92 -18.83
CA ASN A 228 42.48 9.10 -18.43
C ASN A 228 43.00 10.40 -19.07
N PRO A 229 43.05 11.53 -18.34
CA PRO A 229 43.40 12.81 -18.95
C PRO A 229 44.86 12.78 -19.39
N SER A 230 45.67 11.86 -18.84
CA SER A 230 47.07 11.71 -19.19
C SER A 230 47.25 11.12 -20.60
N GLU A 231 46.53 10.06 -20.98
CA GLU A 231 46.62 9.46 -22.33
C GLU A 231 46.13 10.42 -23.42
N TYR A 232 45.05 11.15 -23.16
CA TYR A 232 44.53 12.15 -24.10
C TYR A 232 45.39 13.43 -24.14
N ARG A 233 45.99 13.85 -23.01
CA ARG A 233 47.01 14.92 -23.00
C ARG A 233 48.25 14.50 -23.78
N VAL A 234 48.69 13.24 -23.68
CA VAL A 234 49.81 12.72 -24.48
C VAL A 234 49.46 12.77 -25.96
N ALA A 235 48.26 12.36 -26.37
CA ALA A 235 47.81 12.44 -27.76
C ALA A 235 47.71 13.89 -28.28
N ILE A 236 47.12 14.81 -27.51
CA ILE A 236 47.02 16.24 -27.86
C ILE A 236 48.41 16.89 -27.89
N ASN A 237 49.27 16.61 -26.91
CA ASN A 237 50.64 17.12 -26.88
C ASN A 237 51.46 16.59 -28.06
N LYS A 238 51.26 15.34 -28.48
CA LYS A 238 51.90 14.78 -29.68
C LYS A 238 51.46 15.52 -30.94
N MET A 239 50.16 15.83 -31.08
CA MET A 239 49.65 16.65 -32.20
C MET A 239 50.16 18.10 -32.15
N LEU A 240 50.28 18.70 -30.95
CA LEU A 240 50.86 20.05 -30.79
C LEU A 240 52.36 20.07 -31.12
N MET A 241 53.10 19.02 -30.74
CA MET A 241 54.50 18.85 -31.13
C MET A 241 54.64 18.72 -32.66
N GLU A 242 53.74 17.96 -33.30
CA GLU A 242 53.72 17.79 -34.75
C GLU A 242 53.38 19.11 -35.48
N LEU A 243 52.41 19.88 -34.97
CA LEU A 243 52.10 21.22 -35.48
C LEU A 243 53.30 22.18 -35.36
N ASN A 244 54.00 22.18 -34.22
CA ASN A 244 55.20 23.00 -34.02
C ASN A 244 56.35 22.58 -34.95
N TYR A 245 56.51 21.29 -35.22
CA TYR A 245 57.50 20.78 -36.17
C TYR A 245 57.19 21.25 -37.59
N ILE A 246 55.94 21.10 -38.05
CA ILE A 246 55.50 21.55 -39.37
C ILE A 246 55.65 23.08 -39.51
N ALA A 247 55.35 23.84 -38.45
CA ALA A 247 55.53 25.30 -38.45
C ALA A 247 57.00 25.72 -38.59
N LYS A 248 57.92 24.99 -37.94
CA LYS A 248 59.37 25.22 -38.05
C LYS A 248 59.87 24.93 -39.46
N ASP A 249 59.46 23.81 -40.05
CA ASP A 249 59.86 23.44 -41.42
C ASP A 249 59.32 24.45 -42.43
N ARG A 250 58.05 24.84 -42.31
CA ARG A 250 57.44 25.87 -43.16
C ARG A 250 58.23 27.19 -43.12
N ARG A 251 58.66 27.62 -41.92
CA ARG A 251 59.52 28.82 -41.76
C ARG A 251 60.85 28.66 -42.49
N ASN A 252 61.52 27.52 -42.36
CA ASN A 252 62.79 27.26 -43.05
C ASN A 252 62.63 27.25 -44.58
N THR A 253 61.60 26.59 -45.10
CA THR A 253 61.29 26.56 -46.54
C THR A 253 60.98 27.96 -47.08
N THR A 254 60.32 28.81 -46.28
CA THR A 254 60.01 30.20 -46.64
C THR A 254 61.27 31.06 -46.72
N VAL A 255 62.21 30.89 -45.78
CA VAL A 255 63.52 31.58 -45.82
C VAL A 255 64.30 31.20 -47.07
N LYS A 256 64.41 29.90 -47.37
CA LYS A 256 65.08 29.40 -48.59
C LYS A 256 64.43 29.96 -49.87
N LEU A 257 63.10 30.00 -49.91
CA LEU A 257 62.36 30.54 -51.06
C LEU A 257 62.67 32.03 -51.25
N SER A 258 62.76 32.80 -50.17
CA SER A 258 63.16 34.21 -50.21
C SER A 258 64.59 34.39 -50.73
N GLU A 259 65.54 33.57 -50.27
CA GLU A 259 66.94 33.61 -50.73
C GLU A 259 67.06 33.32 -52.23
N LYS A 260 66.38 32.26 -52.70
CA LYS A 260 66.35 31.88 -54.12
C LYS A 260 65.69 32.96 -54.99
N SER A 261 64.61 33.58 -54.51
CA SER A 261 63.95 34.67 -55.23
C SER A 261 64.86 35.90 -55.36
N SER A 262 65.59 36.25 -54.30
CA SER A 262 66.59 37.33 -54.34
C SER A 262 67.74 37.02 -55.29
N ASN A 263 68.18 35.76 -55.39
CA ASN A 263 69.23 35.35 -56.33
C ASN A 263 68.78 35.51 -57.79
N ILE A 264 67.56 35.09 -58.13
CA ILE A 264 67.00 35.28 -59.48
C ILE A 264 66.98 36.77 -59.84
N ALA A 265 66.47 37.63 -58.95
CA ALA A 265 66.43 39.07 -59.20
C ALA A 265 67.84 39.65 -59.47
N ARG A 266 68.86 39.17 -58.74
CA ARG A 266 70.27 39.55 -58.98
C ARG A 266 70.79 39.06 -60.33
N LEU A 267 70.49 37.81 -60.71
CA LEU A 267 70.92 37.22 -61.97
C LEU A 267 70.23 37.90 -63.17
N GLU A 268 68.95 38.25 -63.06
CA GLU A 268 68.21 39.02 -64.07
C GLU A 268 68.82 40.41 -64.28
N GLN A 269 69.26 41.08 -63.21
CA GLN A 269 69.97 42.34 -63.32
C GLN A 269 71.31 42.18 -64.05
N GLN A 270 72.09 41.13 -63.73
CA GLN A 270 73.35 40.84 -64.43
C GLN A 270 73.10 40.53 -65.92
N LEU A 271 72.04 39.79 -66.22
CA LEU A 271 71.62 39.48 -67.59
C LEU A 271 71.30 40.75 -68.36
N SER A 272 70.55 41.68 -67.74
CA SER A 272 70.23 42.97 -68.35
C SER A 272 71.49 43.76 -68.70
N VAL A 273 72.47 43.82 -67.79
CA VAL A 273 73.74 44.54 -68.03
C VAL A 273 74.55 43.85 -69.12
N ALA A 274 74.65 42.53 -69.11
CA ALA A 274 75.39 41.77 -70.12
C ALA A 274 74.78 41.92 -71.52
N ASN A 275 73.45 41.94 -71.63
CA ASN A 275 72.76 42.18 -72.91
C ASN A 275 73.03 43.59 -73.45
N SER A 276 73.06 44.60 -72.58
CA SER A 276 73.44 45.96 -72.97
C SER A 276 74.89 46.02 -73.48
N ALA A 277 75.83 45.40 -72.77
CA ALA A 277 77.23 45.33 -73.19
C ALA A 277 77.41 44.59 -74.53
N LEU A 278 76.66 43.50 -74.76
CA LEU A 278 76.69 42.80 -76.06
C LEU A 278 76.17 43.70 -77.20
N SER A 279 75.13 44.49 -76.96
CA SER A 279 74.60 45.45 -77.94
C SER A 279 75.63 46.52 -78.29
N GLU A 280 76.32 47.07 -77.30
CA GLU A 280 77.38 48.07 -77.50
C GLU A 280 78.56 47.48 -78.31
N ILE A 281 79.02 46.27 -77.96
CA ILE A 281 80.08 45.58 -78.72
C ILE A 281 79.66 45.33 -80.18
N ASP A 282 78.39 44.96 -80.42
CA ASP A 282 77.86 44.77 -81.77
C ASP A 282 77.81 46.08 -82.57
N GLU A 283 77.43 47.18 -81.93
CA GLU A 283 77.44 48.52 -82.53
C GLU A 283 78.87 48.97 -82.86
N ASP A 284 79.82 48.78 -81.92
CA ASP A 284 81.24 49.11 -82.11
C ASP A 284 81.86 48.30 -83.25
N TYR A 285 81.58 46.99 -83.31
CA TYR A 285 82.05 46.13 -84.39
C TYR A 285 81.50 46.57 -85.75
N ASN A 286 80.21 46.90 -85.84
CA ASN A 286 79.57 47.37 -87.07
C ASN A 286 80.10 48.75 -87.50
N TYR A 287 80.34 49.64 -86.55
CA TYR A 287 80.89 50.97 -86.79
C TYR A 287 82.30 50.91 -87.40
N ILE A 288 83.15 50.04 -86.87
CA ILE A 288 84.53 49.87 -87.33
C ILE A 288 84.60 49.09 -88.66
N SER A 289 83.78 48.04 -88.82
CA SER A 289 83.82 47.17 -90.01
C SER A 289 83.44 47.89 -91.30
N ASN A 290 82.62 48.94 -91.22
CA ASN A 290 82.18 49.73 -92.36
C ASN A 290 83.16 50.86 -92.77
N ARG A 291 84.32 50.97 -92.11
CA ARG A 291 85.33 52.01 -92.37
C ARG A 291 86.63 51.43 -92.92
N THR A 292 87.25 52.17 -93.85
CA THR A 292 88.54 51.84 -94.48
C THR A 292 89.71 52.67 -93.92
N GLU A 293 89.44 53.55 -92.96
CA GLU A 293 90.43 54.42 -92.30
C GLU A 293 91.35 53.59 -91.39
N GLU A 294 92.67 53.84 -91.40
CA GLU A 294 93.64 53.13 -90.55
C GLU A 294 93.51 53.49 -89.06
N ILE A 295 93.03 54.70 -88.75
CA ILE A 295 92.74 55.18 -87.41
C ILE A 295 91.28 55.61 -87.34
N VAL A 296 90.54 55.09 -86.37
CA VAL A 296 89.14 55.41 -86.11
C VAL A 296 89.03 56.06 -84.74
N THR A 297 88.58 57.32 -84.72
CA THR A 297 88.31 58.04 -83.47
C THR A 297 86.96 57.60 -82.89
N CYS A 298 86.95 57.21 -81.62
CA CYS A 298 85.74 56.83 -80.91
C CYS A 298 84.81 58.04 -80.72
N PRO A 299 83.54 57.99 -81.19
CA PRO A 299 82.60 59.10 -81.07
C PRO A 299 82.15 59.35 -79.62
N THR A 300 82.34 58.38 -78.73
CA THR A 300 81.90 58.47 -77.32
C THR A 300 82.96 59.10 -76.43
N CYS A 301 84.24 58.76 -76.62
CA CYS A 301 85.33 59.22 -75.73
C CYS A 301 86.43 60.04 -76.44
N GLY A 302 86.40 60.15 -77.77
CA GLY A 302 87.40 60.91 -78.54
C GLY A 302 88.79 60.26 -78.62
N THR A 303 88.92 59.00 -78.23
CA THR A 303 90.20 58.25 -78.30
C THR A 303 90.40 57.69 -79.71
N ASP A 304 91.61 57.82 -80.23
CA ASP A 304 91.99 57.26 -81.53
C ASP A 304 92.39 55.79 -81.39
N HIS A 305 91.72 54.91 -82.16
CA HIS A 305 91.99 53.48 -82.18
C HIS A 305 92.53 53.05 -83.55
N GLU A 306 93.54 52.19 -83.58
CA GLU A 306 93.99 51.57 -84.82
C GLU A 306 92.93 50.58 -85.34
N ASN A 307 92.50 50.75 -86.58
CA ASN A 307 91.54 49.89 -87.26
C ASN A 307 92.22 48.65 -87.84
N SER A 308 92.97 47.94 -86.99
CA SER A 308 93.72 46.75 -87.37
C SER A 308 92.85 45.50 -87.32
N ILE A 309 93.26 44.47 -88.08
CA ILE A 309 92.63 43.14 -88.02
C ILE A 309 92.62 42.60 -86.58
N VAL A 310 93.69 42.86 -85.81
CA VAL A 310 93.82 42.40 -84.42
C VAL A 310 92.74 43.01 -83.53
N ASN A 311 92.51 44.33 -83.63
CA ASN A 311 91.49 45.01 -82.82
C ASN A 311 90.06 44.59 -83.22
N ARG A 312 89.81 44.36 -84.52
CA ARG A 312 88.52 43.80 -84.98
C ARG A 312 88.28 42.38 -84.46
N TYR A 313 89.30 41.52 -84.42
CA TYR A 313 89.19 40.19 -83.84
C TYR A 313 88.98 40.23 -82.32
N SER A 314 89.60 41.17 -81.61
CA SER A 314 89.39 41.36 -80.16
C SER A 314 87.92 41.65 -79.85
N LEU A 315 87.25 42.53 -80.62
CA LEU A 315 85.83 42.81 -80.44
C LEU A 315 84.94 41.59 -80.73
N ILE A 316 85.31 40.77 -81.72
CA ILE A 316 84.59 39.51 -82.00
C ILE A 316 84.77 38.53 -80.83
N ASP A 317 85.98 38.43 -80.26
CA ASP A 317 86.27 37.55 -79.12
C ASP A 317 85.53 37.99 -77.85
N ASP A 318 85.47 39.31 -77.60
CA ASP A 318 84.68 39.91 -76.52
C ASP A 318 83.18 39.66 -76.73
N ARG A 319 82.69 39.77 -77.97
CA ARG A 319 81.30 39.47 -78.34
C ARG A 319 80.94 38.01 -78.05
N GLU A 320 81.75 37.06 -78.50
CA GLU A 320 81.51 35.63 -78.27
C GLU A 320 81.62 35.28 -76.79
N SER A 321 82.59 35.85 -76.08
CA SER A 321 82.72 35.73 -74.63
C SER A 321 81.48 36.24 -73.89
N CYS A 322 80.92 37.38 -74.32
CA CYS A 322 79.72 37.96 -73.73
C CYS A 322 78.46 37.11 -73.99
N LYS A 323 78.32 36.52 -75.19
CA LYS A 323 77.24 35.56 -75.49
C LYS A 323 77.32 34.31 -74.61
N VAL A 324 78.52 33.75 -74.42
CA VAL A 324 78.73 32.60 -73.51
C VAL A 324 78.35 32.97 -72.07
N PHE A 325 78.70 34.18 -71.62
CA PHE A 325 78.32 34.67 -70.30
C PHE A 325 76.79 34.81 -70.14
N ILE A 326 76.10 35.38 -71.14
CA ILE A 326 74.63 35.49 -71.17
C ILE A 326 73.97 34.10 -71.14
N PHE A 327 74.52 33.12 -71.87
CA PHE A 327 74.01 31.75 -71.83
C PHE A 327 74.15 31.12 -70.44
N ASN A 328 75.31 31.31 -69.79
CA ASN A 328 75.54 30.83 -68.42
C ASN A 328 74.61 31.48 -67.39
N LEU A 329 74.26 32.76 -67.56
CA LEU A 329 73.30 33.45 -66.70
C LEU A 329 71.89 32.89 -66.87
N HIS A 330 71.44 32.62 -68.09
CA HIS A 330 70.14 31.95 -68.33
C HIS A 330 70.07 30.57 -67.67
N ASP A 331 71.10 29.74 -67.82
CA ASP A 331 71.15 28.40 -67.18
C ASP A 331 71.11 28.50 -65.65
N GLN A 332 71.75 29.51 -65.05
CA GLN A 332 71.67 29.76 -63.61
C GLN A 332 70.27 30.20 -63.18
N ILE A 333 69.60 31.07 -63.95
CA ILE A 333 68.22 31.51 -63.68
C ILE A 333 67.26 30.32 -63.74
N ASP A 334 67.37 29.47 -64.77
CA ASP A 334 66.52 28.28 -64.93
C ASP A 334 66.71 27.28 -63.78
N LYS A 335 67.94 27.07 -63.32
CA LYS A 335 68.26 26.24 -62.16
C LYS A 335 67.61 26.76 -60.88
N GLU A 336 67.73 28.06 -60.59
CA GLU A 336 67.12 28.66 -59.41
C GLU A 336 65.58 28.65 -59.50
N ALA A 337 65.00 28.86 -60.69
CA ALA A 337 63.55 28.81 -60.91
C ALA A 337 62.96 27.41 -60.69
N LEU A 338 63.68 26.36 -61.09
CA LEU A 338 63.33 24.96 -60.80
C LEU A 338 63.30 24.69 -59.28
N GLU A 339 64.28 25.21 -58.53
CA GLU A 339 64.32 25.07 -57.07
C GLU A 339 63.18 25.83 -56.38
N ILE A 340 62.82 27.03 -56.84
CA ILE A 340 61.64 27.76 -56.32
C ILE A 340 60.36 26.94 -56.49
N ARG A 341 60.15 26.32 -57.67
CA ARG A 341 58.97 25.47 -57.91
C ARG A 341 58.91 24.26 -56.98
N LYS A 342 60.06 23.69 -56.60
CA LYS A 342 60.13 22.59 -55.62
C LYS A 342 59.73 23.08 -54.22
N LEU A 343 60.31 24.18 -53.76
CA LEU A 343 60.03 24.77 -52.44
C LEU A 343 58.55 25.20 -52.30
N GLN A 344 57.94 25.72 -53.36
CA GLN A 344 56.51 26.05 -53.38
C GLN A 344 55.59 24.83 -53.24
N LYS A 345 55.95 23.70 -53.88
CA LYS A 345 55.23 22.43 -53.71
C LYS A 345 55.32 21.92 -52.28
N GLU A 346 56.50 22.00 -51.66
CA GLU A 346 56.70 21.62 -50.25
C GLU A 346 55.82 22.45 -49.30
N LEU A 347 55.76 23.78 -49.49
CA LEU A 347 54.92 24.69 -48.72
C LEU A 347 53.42 24.30 -48.76
N ASN A 348 52.89 23.98 -49.93
CA ASN A 348 51.50 23.56 -50.09
C ASN A 348 51.18 22.24 -49.34
N VAL A 349 52.14 21.31 -49.30
CA VAL A 349 51.99 20.05 -48.55
C VAL A 349 51.95 20.33 -47.04
N HIS A 350 52.78 21.24 -46.53
CA HIS A 350 52.74 21.65 -45.12
C HIS A 350 51.40 22.30 -44.75
N ASP A 351 50.89 23.21 -45.58
CA ASP A 351 49.63 23.91 -45.31
C ASP A 351 48.41 22.97 -45.28
N PHE A 352 48.38 21.95 -46.14
CA PHE A 352 47.33 20.94 -46.10
C PHE A 352 47.35 20.12 -44.80
N ARG A 353 48.55 19.76 -44.32
CA ARG A 353 48.70 18.99 -43.07
C ARG A 353 48.26 19.80 -41.84
N VAL A 354 48.58 21.09 -41.80
CA VAL A 354 48.16 21.98 -40.69
C VAL A 354 46.64 22.05 -40.59
N ARG A 355 45.94 22.35 -41.70
CA ARG A 355 44.47 22.48 -41.70
C ARG A 355 43.76 21.20 -41.22
N LYS A 356 44.26 20.03 -41.64
CA LYS A 356 43.70 18.74 -41.23
C LYS A 356 43.87 18.48 -39.73
N LEU A 357 45.02 18.83 -39.17
CA LEU A 357 45.30 18.68 -37.74
C LEU A 357 44.47 19.64 -36.88
N GLU A 358 44.28 20.88 -37.32
CA GLU A 358 43.45 21.88 -36.62
C GLU A 358 41.97 21.46 -36.55
N GLN A 359 41.41 20.93 -37.64
CA GLN A 359 40.03 20.44 -37.67
C GLN A 359 39.77 19.30 -36.67
N ILE A 360 40.70 18.34 -36.59
CA ILE A 360 40.60 17.21 -35.66
C ILE A 360 40.68 17.69 -34.20
N LEU A 361 41.48 18.73 -33.94
CA LEU A 361 41.64 19.30 -32.59
C LEU A 361 40.34 19.95 -32.08
N GLU A 362 39.60 20.62 -32.95
CA GLU A 362 38.37 21.37 -32.60
C GLU A 362 37.18 20.45 -32.33
N GLU A 363 36.96 19.44 -33.19
CA GLU A 363 35.87 18.46 -33.03
C GLU A 363 35.94 17.69 -31.71
N LYS A 364 37.17 17.36 -31.27
CA LYS A 364 37.37 16.61 -30.02
C LYS A 364 37.16 17.46 -28.77
N ARG A 365 37.37 18.78 -28.80
CA ARG A 365 37.16 19.67 -27.65
C ARG A 365 35.69 19.97 -27.37
N GLY A 366 34.85 20.09 -28.42
CA GLY A 366 33.44 20.46 -28.28
C GLY A 366 32.54 19.36 -27.68
N LYS A 367 32.73 18.10 -28.09
CA LYS A 367 31.86 16.97 -27.66
C LYS A 367 31.99 16.59 -26.18
N LEU A 368 33.12 16.89 -25.55
CA LEU A 368 33.38 16.52 -24.16
C LEU A 368 32.63 17.43 -23.16
N LYS A 369 32.59 18.75 -23.41
CA LYS A 369 32.00 19.69 -22.45
C LYS A 369 30.47 19.57 -22.31
N LEU A 370 29.76 19.25 -23.39
CA LEU A 370 28.29 19.26 -23.39
C LEU A 370 27.68 18.03 -22.71
N LYS A 371 28.26 16.84 -22.95
CA LYS A 371 27.76 15.58 -22.37
C LYS A 371 27.90 15.57 -20.85
N ASP A 372 29.05 15.99 -20.34
CA ASP A 372 29.34 16.02 -18.91
C ASP A 372 28.41 16.98 -18.14
N ILE A 373 28.02 18.10 -18.76
CA ILE A 373 27.07 19.07 -18.17
C ILE A 373 25.66 18.49 -18.11
N ILE A 374 25.21 17.78 -19.15
CA ILE A 374 23.87 17.16 -19.21
C ILE A 374 23.73 16.05 -18.17
N ASP A 375 24.73 15.17 -18.07
CA ASP A 375 24.70 14.05 -17.11
C ASP A 375 24.71 14.57 -15.67
N ALA A 376 25.54 15.58 -15.35
CA ALA A 376 25.60 16.20 -14.02
C ALA A 376 24.30 16.90 -13.61
N GLU A 377 23.65 17.62 -14.54
CA GLU A 377 22.39 18.32 -14.25
C GLU A 377 21.21 17.33 -14.12
N GLY A 378 21.23 16.24 -14.91
CA GLY A 378 20.27 15.14 -14.79
C GLY A 378 20.33 14.43 -13.44
N GLU A 379 21.54 14.09 -12.97
CA GLU A 379 21.75 13.49 -11.65
C GLU A 379 21.32 14.44 -10.51
N ARG A 380 21.68 15.73 -10.59
CA ARG A 380 21.30 16.74 -9.60
C ARG A 380 19.78 16.88 -9.49
N LYS A 381 19.08 16.90 -10.62
CA LYS A 381 17.61 16.98 -10.65
C LYS A 381 16.98 15.73 -10.04
N LEU A 382 17.51 14.55 -10.35
CA LEU A 382 17.05 13.28 -9.79
C LEU A 382 17.27 13.21 -8.27
N GLU A 383 18.44 13.64 -7.79
CA GLU A 383 18.77 13.73 -6.36
C GLU A 383 17.78 14.65 -5.63
N LYS A 384 17.49 15.82 -6.19
CA LYS A 384 16.52 16.77 -5.64
C LYS A 384 15.09 16.21 -5.61
N LEU A 385 14.68 15.51 -6.66
CA LEU A 385 13.34 14.89 -6.72
C LEU A 385 13.19 13.78 -5.68
N LEU A 386 14.14 12.84 -5.63
CA LEU A 386 14.10 11.73 -4.67
C LEU A 386 14.19 12.22 -3.22
N SER A 387 15.03 13.22 -2.95
CA SER A 387 15.09 13.83 -1.61
C SER A 387 13.80 14.54 -1.22
N SER A 388 13.11 15.22 -2.15
CA SER A 388 11.77 15.79 -1.90
C SER A 388 10.77 14.69 -1.53
N GLN A 389 10.68 13.63 -2.34
CA GLN A 389 9.75 12.52 -2.09
C GLN A 389 10.03 11.80 -0.77
N ILE A 390 11.31 11.58 -0.42
CA ILE A 390 11.67 11.01 0.89
C ILE A 390 11.21 11.93 2.03
N ASN A 391 11.39 13.24 1.90
CA ASN A 391 10.96 14.19 2.93
C ASN A 391 9.43 14.25 3.06
N GLU A 392 8.71 14.20 1.94
CA GLU A 392 7.24 14.13 1.92
C GLU A 392 6.75 12.85 2.62
N ALA A 393 7.26 11.68 2.24
CA ALA A 393 6.91 10.40 2.86
C ALA A 393 7.25 10.36 4.37
N ARG A 394 8.39 10.96 4.77
CA ARG A 394 8.75 11.09 6.20
C ARG A 394 7.79 12.01 6.96
N SER A 395 7.39 13.12 6.33
CA SER A 395 6.43 14.07 6.91
C SER A 395 5.07 13.40 7.11
N GLU A 396 4.59 12.69 6.10
CA GLU A 396 3.35 11.92 6.17
C GLU A 396 3.40 10.85 7.26
N LEU A 397 4.46 10.04 7.29
CA LEU A 397 4.67 9.06 8.35
C LEU A 397 4.69 9.69 9.75
N GLY A 398 5.32 10.86 9.89
CA GLY A 398 5.33 11.64 11.12
C GLY A 398 3.91 12.04 11.57
N SER A 399 3.08 12.51 10.64
CA SER A 399 1.69 12.88 10.93
C SER A 399 0.83 11.68 11.35
N LEU A 400 1.02 10.52 10.71
CA LEU A 400 0.32 9.29 11.08
C LEU A 400 0.74 8.77 12.46
N LEU A 401 2.03 8.87 12.80
CA LEU A 401 2.54 8.52 14.13
C LEU A 401 2.00 9.44 15.20
N GLU A 402 1.91 10.75 14.93
CA GLU A 402 1.33 11.72 15.86
C GLU A 402 -0.16 11.43 16.10
N LYS A 403 -0.93 11.19 15.03
CA LYS A 403 -2.34 10.80 15.12
C LYS A 403 -2.51 9.50 15.91
N GLN A 404 -1.70 8.48 15.63
CA GLN A 404 -1.72 7.22 16.37
C GLN A 404 -1.40 7.41 17.85
N ASN A 405 -0.42 8.25 18.19
CA ASN A 405 -0.09 8.58 19.58
C ASN A 405 -1.24 9.29 20.30
N ARG A 406 -1.96 10.18 19.61
CA ARG A 406 -3.17 10.82 20.15
C ARG A 406 -4.26 9.79 20.45
N LEU A 407 -4.61 8.93 19.50
CA LEU A 407 -5.61 7.89 19.69
C LEU A 407 -5.22 6.89 20.79
N ASN A 408 -3.93 6.52 20.89
CA ASN A 408 -3.45 5.68 21.98
C ASN A 408 -3.61 6.34 23.37
N ARG A 409 -3.47 7.66 23.46
CA ARG A 409 -3.73 8.39 24.71
C ARG A 409 -5.22 8.39 25.05
N GLU A 410 -6.09 8.57 24.07
CA GLU A 410 -7.55 8.48 24.24
C GLU A 410 -7.97 7.07 24.67
N LEU A 411 -7.45 6.03 23.99
CA LEU A 411 -7.69 4.63 24.33
C LEU A 411 -7.32 4.31 25.79
N ARG A 412 -6.19 4.84 26.29
CA ARG A 412 -5.77 4.68 27.69
C ARG A 412 -6.71 5.35 28.69
N LYS A 413 -7.38 6.43 28.32
CA LYS A 413 -8.40 7.08 29.18
C LYS A 413 -9.65 6.21 29.30
N ILE A 414 -10.04 5.52 28.24
CA ILE A 414 -11.19 4.61 28.24
C ILE A 414 -10.90 3.36 29.07
N THR A 415 -9.70 2.78 28.91
CA THR A 415 -9.26 1.60 29.68
C THR A 415 -8.61 1.98 31.01
N ASP A 416 -9.12 3.00 31.70
CA ASP A 416 -8.61 3.37 33.01
C ASP A 416 -8.80 2.21 33.99
N LYS A 417 -7.73 1.84 34.70
CA LYS A 417 -7.71 0.77 35.69
C LYS A 417 -8.76 1.01 36.78
N LYS A 418 -9.00 2.28 37.14
CA LYS A 418 -10.04 2.64 38.13
C LYS A 418 -11.43 2.26 37.68
N ARG A 419 -11.77 2.51 36.40
CA ARG A 419 -13.07 2.12 35.82
C ARG A 419 -13.22 0.61 35.78
N GLN A 420 -12.17 -0.10 35.39
CA GLN A 420 -12.20 -1.57 35.43
C GLN A 420 -12.42 -2.09 36.84
N GLU A 421 -11.69 -1.59 37.83
CA GLU A 421 -11.83 -1.97 39.25
C GLU A 421 -13.24 -1.64 39.79
N GLU A 422 -13.84 -0.52 39.38
CA GLU A 422 -15.21 -0.16 39.75
C GLU A 422 -16.24 -1.18 39.22
N ILE A 423 -16.15 -1.52 37.93
CA ILE A 423 -17.06 -2.48 37.27
C ILE A 423 -16.89 -3.87 37.89
N GLU A 424 -15.66 -4.34 38.05
CA GLU A 424 -15.36 -5.64 38.67
C GLU A 424 -15.85 -5.69 40.12
N THR A 425 -15.69 -4.60 40.90
CA THR A 425 -16.21 -4.51 42.26
C THR A 425 -17.74 -4.58 42.30
N PHE A 426 -18.42 -3.90 41.37
CA PHE A 426 -19.88 -3.97 41.28
C PHE A 426 -20.36 -5.39 40.93
N PHE A 427 -19.73 -6.01 39.93
CA PHE A 427 -19.99 -7.40 39.55
C PHE A 427 -19.80 -8.33 40.74
N TYR A 428 -18.66 -8.25 41.44
CA TYR A 428 -18.33 -9.09 42.57
C TYR A 428 -19.34 -8.95 43.72
N ARG A 429 -19.76 -7.71 44.05
CA ARG A 429 -20.81 -7.48 45.06
C ARG A 429 -22.13 -8.16 44.68
N LYS A 430 -22.53 -8.09 43.41
CA LYS A 430 -23.74 -8.79 42.92
C LYS A 430 -23.55 -10.29 42.96
N MET A 431 -22.40 -10.80 42.53
CA MET A 431 -22.07 -12.22 42.54
C MET A 431 -22.19 -12.81 43.95
N VAL A 432 -21.55 -12.19 44.95
CA VAL A 432 -21.63 -12.63 46.35
C VAL A 432 -23.07 -12.56 46.88
N SER A 433 -23.78 -11.46 46.60
CA SER A 433 -25.19 -11.34 47.00
C SER A 433 -26.05 -12.44 46.42
N TYR A 434 -25.80 -12.86 45.17
CA TYR A 434 -26.60 -13.88 44.48
C TYR A 434 -26.24 -15.30 44.89
N LEU A 435 -24.96 -15.58 45.17
CA LEU A 435 -24.54 -16.84 45.80
C LEU A 435 -25.26 -17.05 47.14
N ASN A 436 -25.32 -16.01 47.97
CA ASN A 436 -26.04 -16.07 49.26
C ASN A 436 -27.54 -16.29 49.07
N LEU A 437 -28.18 -15.58 48.13
CA LEU A 437 -29.62 -15.75 47.85
C LEU A 437 -29.97 -17.13 47.29
N LEU A 438 -29.03 -17.78 46.61
CA LEU A 438 -29.19 -19.12 46.05
C LEU A 438 -28.66 -20.23 46.99
N GLU A 439 -28.17 -19.87 48.18
CA GLU A 439 -27.55 -20.76 49.18
C GLU A 439 -26.45 -21.65 48.57
N VAL A 440 -25.46 -21.01 47.95
CA VAL A 440 -24.25 -21.66 47.46
C VAL A 440 -23.12 -21.42 48.45
N GLU A 441 -22.60 -22.49 49.07
CA GLU A 441 -21.60 -22.38 50.14
C GLU A 441 -20.19 -22.78 49.69
N ASN A 442 -20.05 -23.69 48.71
CA ASN A 442 -18.74 -24.26 48.35
C ASN A 442 -17.93 -23.43 47.34
N VAL A 443 -18.17 -22.11 47.27
CA VAL A 443 -17.47 -21.20 46.37
C VAL A 443 -16.57 -20.27 47.16
N LYS A 444 -15.26 -20.32 46.91
CA LYS A 444 -14.33 -19.35 47.50
C LYS A 444 -14.51 -18.00 46.81
N HIS A 445 -14.62 -16.94 47.59
CA HIS A 445 -14.76 -15.57 47.11
C HIS A 445 -13.69 -15.15 46.08
N GLN A 446 -12.44 -15.58 46.30
CA GLN A 446 -11.30 -15.30 45.40
C GLN A 446 -11.50 -15.89 43.99
N ASP A 447 -12.23 -17.02 43.89
CA ASP A 447 -12.45 -17.71 42.61
C ASP A 447 -13.50 -17.00 41.74
N VAL A 448 -14.29 -16.09 42.32
CA VAL A 448 -15.39 -15.37 41.66
C VAL A 448 -15.23 -13.84 41.71
N GLU A 449 -14.07 -13.35 42.14
CA GLU A 449 -13.78 -11.92 42.23
C GLU A 449 -13.75 -11.25 40.85
N LYS A 450 -13.12 -11.91 39.88
CA LYS A 450 -12.99 -11.37 38.52
C LYS A 450 -14.21 -11.68 37.67
N ILE A 451 -14.59 -10.74 36.82
CA ILE A 451 -15.71 -10.90 35.88
C ILE A 451 -15.46 -11.95 34.79
N ASP A 452 -14.19 -12.23 34.45
CA ASP A 452 -13.78 -13.27 33.52
C ASP A 452 -13.42 -14.60 34.21
N CYS A 453 -13.90 -14.82 35.44
CA CYS A 453 -13.67 -16.04 36.20
C CYS A 453 -14.24 -17.29 35.50
N ARG A 454 -13.70 -18.44 35.92
CA ARG A 454 -14.18 -19.77 35.51
C ARG A 454 -14.82 -20.44 36.70
N ILE A 455 -16.06 -20.89 36.53
CA ILE A 455 -16.78 -21.60 37.58
C ILE A 455 -16.19 -23.01 37.71
N GLN A 456 -15.69 -23.36 38.89
CA GLN A 456 -15.08 -24.67 39.17
C GLN A 456 -15.87 -25.41 40.26
N VAL A 457 -17.19 -25.40 40.13
CA VAL A 457 -18.12 -26.08 41.05
C VAL A 457 -18.77 -27.26 40.33
N THR A 458 -18.97 -28.36 41.04
CA THR A 458 -19.62 -29.57 40.53
C THR A 458 -20.90 -29.88 41.31
N GLY A 459 -21.75 -30.74 40.75
CA GLY A 459 -23.02 -31.13 41.37
C GLY A 459 -24.06 -30.01 41.38
N ASN A 460 -25.05 -30.12 42.27
CA ASN A 460 -26.27 -29.29 42.25
C ASN A 460 -25.99 -27.81 42.58
N GLU A 461 -24.84 -27.48 43.17
CA GLU A 461 -24.41 -26.09 43.35
C GLU A 461 -23.88 -25.45 42.07
N GLN A 462 -23.48 -26.24 41.07
CA GLN A 462 -22.96 -25.73 39.80
C GLN A 462 -24.00 -24.86 39.08
N SER A 463 -25.23 -25.34 38.93
CA SER A 463 -26.31 -24.63 38.24
C SER A 463 -26.65 -23.31 38.93
N ARG A 464 -26.70 -23.31 40.27
CA ARG A 464 -26.94 -22.12 41.11
C ARG A 464 -25.77 -21.14 41.08
N THR A 465 -24.53 -21.63 41.01
CA THR A 465 -23.33 -20.78 40.85
C THR A 465 -23.32 -20.10 39.47
N VAL A 466 -23.64 -20.85 38.42
CA VAL A 466 -23.76 -20.34 37.04
C VAL A 466 -24.87 -19.29 36.96
N LEU A 467 -26.02 -19.56 37.58
CA LEU A 467 -27.13 -18.61 37.66
C LEU A 467 -26.74 -17.32 38.38
N SER A 468 -26.02 -17.44 39.50
CA SER A 468 -25.48 -16.29 40.25
C SER A 468 -24.58 -15.42 39.36
N TYR A 469 -23.63 -16.05 38.67
CA TYR A 469 -22.70 -15.38 37.77
C TYR A 469 -23.45 -14.66 36.65
N TYR A 470 -24.39 -15.36 36.00
CA TYR A 470 -25.10 -14.85 34.84
C TYR A 470 -25.94 -13.62 35.19
N PHE A 471 -26.70 -13.67 36.29
CA PHE A 471 -27.48 -12.52 36.75
C PHE A 471 -26.60 -11.38 37.27
N ALA A 472 -25.47 -11.67 37.94
CA ALA A 472 -24.52 -10.65 38.33
C ALA A 472 -23.92 -9.94 37.11
N PHE A 473 -23.63 -10.70 36.06
CA PHE A 473 -23.18 -10.17 34.79
C PHE A 473 -24.25 -9.31 34.10
N LEU A 474 -25.49 -9.80 33.98
CA LEU A 474 -26.60 -9.03 33.39
C LEU A 474 -26.85 -7.70 34.09
N GLN A 475 -26.74 -7.67 35.42
CA GLN A 475 -26.87 -6.44 36.21
C GLN A 475 -25.70 -5.48 35.98
N THR A 476 -24.49 -6.03 35.82
CA THR A 476 -23.30 -5.24 35.49
C THR A 476 -23.41 -4.64 34.09
N LEU A 477 -23.80 -5.44 33.10
CA LEU A 477 -24.09 -5.01 31.74
C LEU A 477 -25.12 -3.89 31.73
N THR A 478 -26.27 -4.08 32.40
CA THR A 478 -27.36 -3.09 32.41
C THR A 478 -26.94 -1.76 33.05
N LYS A 479 -25.98 -1.79 33.99
CA LYS A 479 -25.51 -0.58 34.68
C LYS A 479 -24.44 0.18 33.88
N TYR A 480 -23.52 -0.53 33.21
CA TYR A 480 -22.30 0.05 32.64
C TYR A 480 -22.24 0.07 31.12
N THR A 481 -23.28 -0.41 30.43
CA THR A 481 -23.37 -0.38 28.97
C THR A 481 -24.59 0.40 28.49
N ASP A 482 -24.40 1.17 27.42
CA ASP A 482 -25.47 1.90 26.72
C ASP A 482 -26.07 1.07 25.55
N GLY A 483 -25.58 -0.16 25.36
CA GLY A 483 -26.01 -1.07 24.30
C GLY A 483 -27.47 -1.49 24.44
N SER A 484 -28.04 -2.06 23.38
CA SER A 484 -29.43 -2.54 23.41
C SER A 484 -29.54 -3.83 24.23
N PRO A 485 -30.12 -3.84 25.46
CA PRO A 485 -30.40 -5.08 26.15
C PRO A 485 -31.25 -6.00 25.26
N CYS A 486 -30.73 -7.20 25.03
CA CYS A 486 -31.45 -8.24 24.32
C CYS A 486 -32.37 -9.00 25.28
N PRO A 487 -33.39 -9.71 24.74
CA PRO A 487 -34.26 -10.59 25.51
C PRO A 487 -33.44 -11.66 26.23
N ILE A 488 -33.67 -11.83 27.54
CA ILE A 488 -33.03 -12.87 28.35
C ILE A 488 -33.81 -14.17 28.14
N VAL A 489 -33.15 -15.18 27.58
CA VAL A 489 -33.74 -16.49 27.32
C VAL A 489 -33.03 -17.53 28.20
N ILE A 490 -33.80 -18.22 29.03
CA ILE A 490 -33.29 -19.23 29.97
C ILE A 490 -33.98 -20.56 29.64
N ASP A 491 -33.20 -21.55 29.19
CA ASP A 491 -33.71 -22.87 28.85
C ASP A 491 -33.44 -23.88 29.98
N THR A 492 -34.51 -24.38 30.59
CA THR A 492 -34.49 -25.43 31.62
C THR A 492 -33.57 -25.09 32.79
N PRO A 493 -33.93 -24.14 33.68
CA PRO A 493 -33.07 -23.78 34.82
C PRO A 493 -33.01 -24.82 35.93
N LEU A 494 -33.96 -25.77 35.94
CA LEU A 494 -34.00 -26.86 36.90
C LEU A 494 -33.10 -28.00 36.41
N GLN A 495 -31.80 -27.84 36.64
CA GLN A 495 -30.77 -28.82 36.25
C GLN A 495 -30.46 -29.77 37.41
N GLN A 496 -30.15 -31.03 37.08
CA GLN A 496 -29.75 -32.07 38.05
C GLN A 496 -30.80 -32.36 39.15
N ASP A 497 -32.08 -32.25 38.82
CA ASP A 497 -33.22 -32.57 39.70
C ASP A 497 -33.10 -31.95 41.12
N PRO A 498 -33.14 -30.61 41.23
CA PRO A 498 -33.03 -29.95 42.52
C PRO A 498 -34.23 -30.27 43.43
N ASP A 499 -34.01 -30.22 44.74
CA ASP A 499 -35.08 -30.42 45.71
C ASP A 499 -36.16 -29.31 45.64
N PRO A 500 -37.36 -29.53 46.18
CA PRO A 500 -38.47 -28.57 46.10
C PRO A 500 -38.17 -27.17 46.65
N ILE A 501 -37.29 -27.05 47.66
CA ILE A 501 -36.91 -25.76 48.25
C ILE A 501 -36.04 -25.01 47.24
N ASN A 502 -35.04 -25.68 46.68
CA ASN A 502 -34.16 -25.11 45.67
C ASN A 502 -34.87 -24.80 44.34
N ILE A 503 -35.85 -25.61 43.92
CA ILE A 503 -36.71 -25.28 42.76
C ILE A 503 -37.38 -23.92 42.96
N ARG A 504 -38.02 -23.71 44.11
CA ARG A 504 -38.71 -22.44 44.41
C ARG A 504 -37.74 -21.28 44.47
N ARG A 505 -36.56 -21.50 45.06
CA ARG A 505 -35.50 -20.50 45.15
C ARG A 505 -35.01 -20.06 43.78
N ILE A 506 -34.70 -21.00 42.89
CA ILE A 506 -34.22 -20.73 41.53
C ILE A 506 -35.26 -19.94 40.73
N LEU A 507 -36.51 -20.40 40.70
CA LEU A 507 -37.57 -19.75 39.92
C LEU A 507 -37.90 -18.34 40.44
N ASN A 508 -38.04 -18.18 41.77
CA ASN A 508 -38.24 -16.86 42.36
C ASN A 508 -37.06 -15.92 42.11
N PHE A 509 -35.83 -16.43 42.21
CA PHE A 509 -34.63 -15.64 41.90
C PHE A 509 -34.66 -15.12 40.47
N ILE A 510 -34.93 -15.98 39.48
CA ILE A 510 -35.00 -15.60 38.06
C ILE A 510 -36.05 -14.49 37.84
N LEU A 511 -37.26 -14.68 38.38
CA LEU A 511 -38.36 -13.74 38.18
C LEU A 511 -38.13 -12.40 38.89
N GLN A 512 -37.55 -12.41 40.09
CA GLN A 512 -37.38 -11.20 40.92
C GLN A 512 -36.08 -10.43 40.65
N LYS A 513 -35.01 -11.10 40.17
CA LYS A 513 -33.69 -10.49 39.99
C LYS A 513 -33.35 -10.16 38.54
N LYS A 514 -34.26 -10.41 37.59
CA LYS A 514 -34.10 -9.95 36.21
C LYS A 514 -33.88 -8.42 36.19
N PRO A 515 -33.01 -7.89 35.33
CA PRO A 515 -32.85 -6.44 35.19
C PRO A 515 -34.18 -5.74 34.90
N GLU A 516 -34.34 -4.51 35.40
CA GLU A 516 -35.50 -3.69 35.09
C GLU A 516 -35.62 -3.44 33.59
N ASN A 517 -36.85 -3.32 33.07
CA ASN A 517 -37.13 -3.11 31.65
C ASN A 517 -36.57 -4.18 30.68
N SER A 518 -36.14 -5.35 31.18
CA SER A 518 -35.75 -6.50 30.35
C SER A 518 -36.92 -7.45 30.08
N GLN A 519 -36.95 -7.99 28.85
CA GLN A 519 -37.82 -9.11 28.48
C GLN A 519 -37.17 -10.43 28.92
N LEU A 520 -37.94 -11.30 29.57
CA LEU A 520 -37.52 -12.63 30.00
C LEU A 520 -38.37 -13.70 29.30
N ILE A 521 -37.70 -14.72 28.75
CA ILE A 521 -38.33 -15.92 28.21
C ILE A 521 -37.75 -17.11 28.96
N LEU A 522 -38.60 -17.76 29.75
CA LEU A 522 -38.20 -18.82 30.66
C LEU A 522 -38.86 -20.14 30.23
N SER A 523 -38.06 -21.13 29.86
CA SER A 523 -38.51 -22.51 29.62
C SER A 523 -38.27 -23.36 30.87
N THR A 524 -39.31 -24.03 31.36
CA THR A 524 -39.21 -24.99 32.48
C THR A 524 -40.20 -26.13 32.30
N GLY A 525 -40.02 -27.25 33.01
CA GLY A 525 -40.98 -28.36 32.98
C GLY A 525 -42.31 -27.99 33.64
N SER A 526 -42.27 -27.26 34.76
CA SER A 526 -43.41 -26.75 35.50
C SER A 526 -42.98 -25.52 36.31
N MET A 527 -43.95 -24.67 36.69
CA MET A 527 -43.73 -23.54 37.62
C MET A 527 -43.88 -23.92 39.09
N HIS A 528 -44.21 -25.17 39.43
CA HIS A 528 -44.27 -25.66 40.81
C HIS A 528 -45.14 -24.80 41.76
N GLY A 529 -46.23 -24.24 41.24
CA GLY A 529 -47.17 -23.39 42.00
C GLY A 529 -46.68 -21.95 42.23
N ILE A 530 -45.67 -21.50 41.49
CA ILE A 530 -45.20 -20.11 41.51
C ILE A 530 -45.94 -19.33 40.43
N ASP A 531 -46.54 -18.20 40.83
CA ASP A 531 -47.24 -17.32 39.91
C ASP A 531 -46.27 -16.70 38.90
N THR A 532 -46.67 -16.69 37.64
CA THR A 532 -45.93 -16.03 36.56
C THR A 532 -46.48 -14.64 36.35
N ILE A 533 -45.58 -13.66 36.28
CA ILE A 533 -45.91 -12.35 35.73
C ILE A 533 -45.92 -12.51 34.20
N GLY A 534 -46.89 -11.92 33.49
CA GLY A 534 -46.95 -11.95 32.02
C GLY A 534 -47.73 -13.14 31.44
N SER A 535 -47.21 -13.78 30.39
CA SER A 535 -47.92 -14.85 29.66
C SER A 535 -47.28 -16.22 29.87
N THR A 536 -48.11 -17.26 30.00
CA THR A 536 -47.68 -18.66 29.98
C THR A 536 -48.09 -19.35 28.68
N ILE A 537 -47.15 -20.03 28.05
CA ILE A 537 -47.35 -20.88 26.87
C ILE A 537 -47.17 -22.33 27.30
N THR A 538 -48.24 -23.12 27.18
CA THR A 538 -48.21 -24.55 27.48
C THR A 538 -48.04 -25.36 26.20
N LEU A 539 -46.99 -26.18 26.15
CA LEU A 539 -46.75 -27.13 25.06
C LEU A 539 -47.26 -28.52 25.47
N GLU A 540 -48.45 -28.88 25.00
CA GLU A 540 -49.13 -30.14 25.32
C GLU A 540 -48.62 -31.33 24.47
N ASN A 541 -48.19 -31.06 23.25
CA ASN A 541 -47.87 -32.08 22.26
C ASN A 541 -46.45 -32.62 22.43
N ARG A 542 -46.26 -33.92 22.11
CA ARG A 542 -44.93 -34.56 22.09
C ARG A 542 -44.02 -33.97 21.01
N ARG A 543 -44.59 -33.45 19.93
CA ARG A 543 -43.87 -32.72 18.89
C ARG A 543 -44.22 -31.23 19.02
N LEU A 544 -43.20 -30.38 18.86
CA LEU A 544 -43.38 -28.93 18.92
C LEU A 544 -44.22 -28.43 17.74
N LEU A 545 -43.94 -28.94 16.53
CA LEU A 545 -44.67 -28.60 15.32
C LEU A 545 -45.92 -29.47 15.24
N THR A 546 -47.04 -28.85 14.89
CA THR A 546 -48.33 -29.53 14.79
C THR A 546 -49.00 -29.22 13.44
N PRO A 547 -49.77 -30.16 12.86
CA PRO A 547 -50.45 -29.92 11.59
C PRO A 547 -51.52 -28.81 11.67
N GLU A 548 -52.10 -28.58 12.83
CA GLU A 548 -53.22 -27.65 13.02
C GLU A 548 -52.83 -26.20 12.74
N GLU A 549 -51.58 -25.83 13.07
CA GLU A 549 -51.07 -24.47 12.85
C GLU A 549 -50.45 -24.30 11.45
N TYR A 550 -50.35 -25.37 10.65
CA TYR A 550 -49.61 -25.37 9.38
C TYR A 550 -50.16 -24.35 8.39
N GLU A 551 -51.45 -24.39 8.06
CA GLU A 551 -52.03 -23.53 7.02
C GLU A 551 -51.92 -22.04 7.38
N LEU A 552 -52.15 -21.70 8.65
CA LEU A 552 -52.01 -20.33 9.14
C LEU A 552 -50.56 -19.85 9.01
N VAL A 553 -49.60 -20.61 9.55
CA VAL A 553 -48.18 -20.23 9.50
C VAL A 553 -47.65 -20.20 8.08
N ASN A 554 -48.09 -21.13 7.24
CA ASN A 554 -47.74 -21.19 5.83
C ASN A 554 -48.20 -19.93 5.09
N SER A 555 -49.44 -19.46 5.34
CA SER A 555 -49.94 -18.22 4.74
C SER A 555 -49.07 -17.01 5.11
N ILE A 556 -48.66 -16.90 6.37
CA ILE A 556 -47.81 -15.81 6.86
C ILE A 556 -46.43 -15.88 6.21
N ILE A 557 -45.76 -17.03 6.29
CA ILE A 557 -44.39 -17.19 5.75
C ILE A 557 -44.37 -17.01 4.23
N SER A 558 -45.42 -17.44 3.53
CA SER A 558 -45.53 -17.28 2.07
C SER A 558 -45.49 -15.82 1.61
N GLU A 559 -46.02 -14.89 2.41
CA GLU A 559 -45.94 -13.47 2.10
C GLU A 559 -44.49 -12.96 2.05
N TYR A 560 -43.62 -13.47 2.93
CA TYR A 560 -42.21 -13.09 2.98
C TYR A 560 -41.36 -13.84 1.95
N THR A 561 -41.65 -15.13 1.70
CA THR A 561 -40.89 -15.90 0.69
C THR A 561 -41.15 -15.39 -0.72
N ASN A 562 -42.37 -14.96 -1.04
CA ASN A 562 -42.67 -14.34 -2.33
C ASN A 562 -41.88 -13.04 -2.54
N ALA A 563 -41.76 -12.20 -1.50
CA ALA A 563 -40.96 -10.97 -1.58
C ALA A 563 -39.47 -11.26 -1.92
N ILE A 564 -38.89 -12.31 -1.33
CA ILE A 564 -37.51 -12.75 -1.62
C ILE A 564 -37.34 -13.22 -3.06
N LEU A 565 -38.33 -13.93 -3.60
CA LEU A 565 -38.26 -14.51 -4.95
C LEU A 565 -38.42 -13.47 -6.06
N HIS A 566 -39.05 -12.33 -5.80
CA HIS A 566 -39.19 -11.23 -6.78
C HIS A 566 -37.93 -10.35 -6.90
N GLU A 567 -36.94 -10.49 -6.01
CA GLU A 567 -35.66 -9.78 -6.05
C GLU A 567 -34.52 -10.58 -6.71
N ILE A 568 -34.72 -11.87 -6.97
CA ILE A 568 -33.80 -12.75 -7.70
C ILE A 568 -34.19 -12.74 -9.18
#